data_AF-A0A182SBP5-F1
#
_entry.id   AF-A0A182SBP5-F1
#
_cell.length_a   1.000
_cell.length_b   1.000
_cell.length_c   1.000
_cell.angle_alpha   90.00
_cell.angle_beta   90.00
_cell.angle_gamma   90.00
#
_symmetry.space_group_name_H-M   'P 1'
#
loop_
_entity.id
_entity.type
_entity.pdbx_description
1 polymer ?
#
loop_
_entity_poly.entity_id
_entity_poly.type
_entity_poly.pdbx_seq_one_letter_code
_entity_poly.pdbx_strand_id
1 'polypeptide(L)'
;MTPSPFIRCYFENGKQMLIDIDSKNRQEILQHLSTVVGKSDATLKAEAKLAEKQDNPANFGVGCMKHCICEIPGQLPCPGVVPVPQHMRGKFKYQMKE
;
A
#
# COMPACT_ATOMS: atom_id res chain seq x y z
N MET A 1 -27.41 -35.04 3.39
CA MET A 1 -27.25 -34.48 4.75
C MET A 1 -26.53 -35.53 5.58
N THR A 2 -25.46 -35.15 6.27
CA THR A 2 -24.76 -36.03 7.22
C THR A 2 -25.34 -35.83 8.63
N PRO A 3 -25.34 -36.86 9.48
CA PRO A 3 -25.90 -36.78 10.83
C PRO A 3 -25.10 -35.85 11.76
N SER A 4 -23.81 -35.62 11.52
CA SER A 4 -22.97 -34.65 12.22
C SER A 4 -22.59 -33.47 11.30
N PRO A 5 -22.57 -32.23 11.82
CA PRO A 5 -22.17 -31.04 11.07
C PRO A 5 -20.64 -30.95 10.92
N PHE A 6 -20.19 -30.59 9.71
CA PHE A 6 -18.77 -30.39 9.41
C PHE A 6 -18.56 -29.22 8.43
N ILE A 7 -17.33 -28.70 8.39
CA ILE A 7 -16.84 -27.75 7.40
C ILE A 7 -15.84 -28.46 6.50
N ARG A 8 -15.97 -28.29 5.18
CA ARG A 8 -15.03 -28.86 4.21
C ARG A 8 -14.34 -27.76 3.42
N CYS A 9 -13.02 -27.76 3.45
CA CYS A 9 -12.16 -26.81 2.75
C CYS A 9 -11.52 -27.49 1.53
N TYR A 10 -11.49 -26.79 0.41
CA TYR A 10 -10.85 -27.23 -0.83
C TYR A 10 -9.69 -26.29 -1.15
N PHE A 11 -8.49 -26.84 -1.29
CA PHE A 11 -7.29 -26.08 -1.61
C PHE A 11 -6.99 -26.13 -3.11
N GLU A 12 -6.27 -25.13 -3.60
CA GLU A 12 -5.88 -25.03 -5.02
C GLU A 12 -5.07 -26.23 -5.52
N ASN A 13 -4.31 -26.87 -4.63
CA ASN A 13 -3.55 -28.09 -4.93
C ASN A 13 -4.42 -29.37 -4.99
N GLY A 14 -5.75 -29.23 -4.98
CA GLY A 14 -6.71 -30.33 -4.99
C GLY A 14 -6.86 -31.06 -3.66
N LYS A 15 -6.09 -30.69 -2.62
CA LYS A 15 -6.24 -31.27 -1.27
C LYS A 15 -7.54 -30.80 -0.64
N GLN A 16 -8.07 -31.64 0.24
CA GLN A 16 -9.30 -31.37 0.97
C GLN A 16 -9.04 -31.53 2.47
N MET A 17 -9.65 -30.67 3.28
CA MET A 17 -9.63 -30.75 4.73
C MET A 17 -11.06 -30.77 5.24
N LEU A 18 -11.36 -31.70 6.15
CA LEU A 18 -12.65 -31.83 6.80
C LEU A 18 -12.49 -31.48 8.28
N ILE A 19 -13.31 -30.56 8.76
CA ILE A 19 -13.29 -30.03 10.12
C ILE A 19 -14.64 -30.37 10.76
N ASP A 20 -14.62 -31.26 11.74
CA ASP A 20 -15.79 -31.56 12.56
C ASP A 20 -16.11 -30.37 13.47
N ILE A 21 -17.38 -29.96 13.46
CA ILE A 21 -17.89 -28.85 14.28
C ILE A 21 -18.98 -29.30 15.25
N ASP A 22 -19.21 -30.60 15.37
CA ASP A 22 -20.17 -31.12 16.34
C ASP A 22 -19.76 -30.74 17.77
N SER A 23 -20.77 -30.41 18.58
CA SER A 23 -20.60 -29.97 19.98
C SER A 23 -19.66 -28.76 20.21
N LYS A 24 -19.30 -27.99 19.16
CA LYS A 24 -18.49 -26.77 19.30
C LYS A 24 -19.35 -25.52 19.30
N ASN A 25 -19.00 -24.55 20.13
CA ASN A 25 -19.63 -23.24 20.09
C ASN A 25 -19.05 -22.36 18.97
N ARG A 26 -19.73 -21.25 18.68
CA ARG A 26 -19.33 -20.31 17.62
C ARG A 26 -17.88 -19.84 17.77
N GLN A 27 -17.44 -19.51 18.98
CA GLN A 27 -16.10 -18.99 19.24
C GLN A 27 -15.03 -20.05 18.97
N GLU A 28 -15.26 -21.30 19.40
CA GLU A 28 -14.36 -22.43 19.15
C GLU A 28 -14.24 -22.73 17.65
N ILE A 29 -15.35 -22.71 16.92
CA ILE A 29 -15.35 -22.91 15.46
C ILE A 29 -14.51 -21.82 14.77
N LEU A 30 -14.73 -20.55 15.11
CA LEU A 30 -14.00 -19.42 14.52
C LEU A 30 -12.50 -19.46 14.85
N GLN A 31 -12.14 -19.75 16.09
CA GLN A 31 -10.74 -19.85 16.51
C GLN A 31 -10.04 -21.01 15.79
N HIS A 32 -10.70 -22.16 15.69
CA HIS A 32 -10.15 -23.33 15.02
C HIS A 32 -9.91 -23.04 13.53
N LEU A 33 -10.90 -22.48 12.83
CA LEU A 33 -10.77 -22.08 11.42
C LEU A 33 -9.63 -21.07 11.22
N SER A 34 -9.57 -20.04 12.04
CA SER A 34 -8.51 -19.02 11.96
C SER A 34 -7.11 -19.63 12.14
N THR A 35 -7.01 -20.69 12.94
CA THR A 35 -5.75 -21.38 13.20
C THR A 35 -5.33 -22.31 12.07
N VAL A 36 -6.28 -23.06 11.48
CA VAL A 36 -5.95 -24.13 10.51
C VAL A 36 -6.01 -23.69 9.04
N VAL A 37 -6.87 -22.71 8.71
CA VAL A 37 -6.98 -22.17 7.34
C VAL A 37 -6.69 -20.66 7.25
N GLY A 38 -6.68 -19.95 8.38
CA GLY A 38 -6.38 -18.53 8.39
C GLY A 38 -4.91 -18.21 8.13
N LYS A 39 -4.65 -16.98 7.67
CA LYS A 39 -3.29 -16.45 7.59
C LYS A 39 -2.74 -16.24 9.00
N SER A 40 -1.43 -16.44 9.17
CA SER A 40 -0.77 -16.11 10.44
C SER A 40 -0.76 -14.60 10.68
N ASP A 41 -0.77 -14.18 11.95
CA ASP A 41 -0.64 -12.76 12.33
C ASP A 41 0.63 -12.12 11.77
N ALA A 42 1.71 -12.89 11.67
CA ALA A 42 2.97 -12.43 11.08
C ALA A 42 2.79 -12.09 9.59
N THR A 43 2.07 -12.95 8.85
CA THR A 43 1.75 -12.72 7.43
C THR A 43 0.85 -11.50 7.27
N LEU A 44 -0.20 -11.36 8.08
CA LEU A 44 -1.11 -10.22 8.01
C LEU A 44 -0.39 -8.90 8.30
N LYS A 45 0.48 -8.87 9.32
CA LYS A 45 1.30 -7.69 9.64
C LYS A 45 2.29 -7.36 8.52
N ALA A 46 2.87 -8.36 7.87
CA ALA A 46 3.78 -8.15 6.75
C ALA A 46 3.05 -7.58 5.52
N GLU A 47 1.87 -8.14 5.18
CA GLU A 47 1.02 -7.64 4.10
C GLU A 47 0.55 -6.21 4.37
N ALA A 48 0.12 -5.91 5.60
CA ALA A 48 -0.26 -4.56 6.00
C ALA A 48 0.91 -3.57 5.84
N LYS A 49 2.12 -3.93 6.30
CA LYS A 49 3.32 -3.10 6.10
C LYS A 49 3.71 -2.93 4.64
N LEU A 50 3.47 -3.92 3.79
CA LEU A 50 3.75 -3.83 2.35
C LEU A 50 2.72 -2.95 1.64
N ALA A 51 1.45 -3.04 2.02
CA ALA A 51 0.41 -2.14 1.53
C ALA A 51 0.63 -0.69 2.00
N GLU A 52 1.14 -0.52 3.22
CA GLU A 52 1.53 0.77 3.80
C GLU A 52 2.86 1.32 3.30
N LYS A 53 3.70 0.51 2.63
CA LYS A 53 4.87 1.04 1.93
C LYS A 53 4.37 1.95 0.81
N GLN A 54 4.12 3.19 1.20
CA GLN A 54 4.04 4.34 0.31
C GLN A 54 5.23 4.24 -0.65
N ASP A 55 4.95 4.52 -1.91
CA ASP A 55 5.97 4.76 -2.91
C ASP A 55 7.11 5.60 -2.31
N ASN A 56 8.34 5.23 -2.66
CA ASN A 56 9.58 5.81 -2.11
C ASN A 56 9.38 7.28 -1.70
N PRO A 57 9.58 7.66 -0.41
CA PRO A 57 9.27 9.01 0.08
C PRO A 57 10.09 10.12 -0.61
N ALA A 58 11.14 9.74 -1.34
CA ALA A 58 11.91 10.66 -2.18
C ALA A 58 11.29 10.92 -3.56
N ASN A 59 10.19 10.25 -3.91
CA ASN A 59 9.48 10.47 -5.16
C ASN A 59 8.74 11.82 -5.13
N PHE A 60 8.70 12.48 -6.28
CA PHE A 60 7.98 13.72 -6.51
C PHE A 60 6.93 13.51 -7.60
N GLY A 61 5.77 14.14 -7.46
CA GLY A 61 4.72 14.13 -8.48
C GLY A 61 3.32 14.00 -7.92
N VAL A 62 2.35 13.72 -8.79
CA VAL A 62 0.95 13.49 -8.40
C VAL A 62 0.85 12.22 -7.56
N GLY A 63 0.20 12.31 -6.39
CA GLY A 63 0.09 11.18 -5.45
C GLY A 63 1.31 10.97 -4.54
N CYS A 64 2.39 11.73 -4.74
CA CYS A 64 3.53 11.77 -3.82
C CYS A 64 3.32 12.85 -2.74
N MET A 65 4.11 12.78 -1.66
CA MET A 65 4.07 13.80 -0.59
C MET A 65 4.36 15.21 -1.09
N LYS A 66 5.17 15.33 -2.14
CA LYS A 66 5.58 16.60 -2.75
C LYS A 66 5.39 16.52 -4.24
N HIS A 67 4.83 17.56 -4.84
CA HIS A 67 4.58 17.55 -6.27
C HIS A 67 5.83 17.98 -7.05
N CYS A 68 6.51 19.01 -6.57
CA CYS A 68 7.73 19.55 -7.18
C CYS A 68 8.79 19.85 -6.12
N ILE A 69 10.06 19.79 -6.50
CA ILE A 69 11.18 20.06 -5.60
C ILE A 69 11.22 21.50 -5.07
N CYS A 70 10.53 22.45 -5.73
CA CYS A 70 10.42 23.82 -5.24
C CYS A 70 9.68 23.95 -3.89
N GLU A 71 9.00 22.90 -3.43
CA GLU A 71 8.38 22.82 -2.09
C GLU A 71 9.41 22.52 -0.98
N ILE A 72 10.66 22.20 -1.32
CA ILE A 72 11.74 21.97 -0.35
C ILE A 72 12.41 23.30 0.01
N PRO A 73 12.46 23.68 1.31
CA PRO A 73 13.21 24.84 1.74
C PRO A 73 14.69 24.77 1.32
N GLY A 74 15.24 25.88 0.84
CA GLY A 74 16.61 25.96 0.31
C GLY A 74 16.71 25.65 -1.19
N GLN A 75 15.65 25.15 -1.83
CA GLN A 75 15.59 25.01 -3.29
C GLN A 75 15.07 26.30 -3.95
N LEU A 76 15.23 26.38 -5.27
CA LEU A 76 14.70 27.50 -6.04
C LEU A 76 13.16 27.48 -5.98
N PRO A 77 12.51 28.59 -5.56
CA PRO A 77 11.05 28.66 -5.54
C PRO A 77 10.47 28.63 -6.96
N CYS A 78 9.22 28.18 -7.09
CA CYS A 78 8.55 28.15 -8.38
C CYS A 78 8.44 29.57 -8.96
N PRO A 79 8.85 29.81 -10.23
CA PRO A 79 8.76 31.12 -10.86
C PRO A 79 7.35 31.71 -10.92
N GLY A 80 6.31 30.86 -10.87
CA GLY A 80 4.92 31.29 -10.81
C GLY A 80 4.52 31.91 -9.47
N VAL A 81 5.26 31.61 -8.39
CA VAL A 81 5.05 32.19 -7.05
C VAL A 81 6.05 33.32 -6.80
N VAL A 82 7.33 33.07 -7.05
CA VAL A 82 8.42 34.03 -6.87
C VAL A 82 9.15 34.20 -8.19
N PRO A 83 9.00 35.33 -8.88
CA PRO A 83 9.66 35.54 -10.15
C PRO A 83 11.19 35.48 -10.01
N VAL A 84 11.84 34.60 -10.76
CA VAL A 84 13.31 34.45 -10.73
C VAL A 84 14.03 35.73 -11.23
N PRO A 85 15.28 36.00 -10.85
CA PRO A 85 16.03 37.16 -11.33
C PRO A 85 16.09 37.27 -12.86
N GLN A 86 16.18 38.49 -13.40
CA GLN A 86 16.19 38.73 -14.85
C GLN A 86 17.29 37.96 -15.57
N HIS A 87 18.48 37.89 -14.98
CA HIS A 87 19.62 37.16 -15.53
C HIS A 87 19.40 35.64 -15.61
N MET A 88 18.33 35.08 -15.01
CA MET A 88 17.95 33.66 -15.14
C MET A 88 16.86 33.43 -16.20
N ARG A 89 16.14 34.48 -16.65
CA ARG A 89 15.01 34.35 -17.58
C ARG A 89 15.48 34.41 -19.03
N GLY A 90 14.95 33.51 -19.87
CA GLY A 90 15.28 33.44 -21.30
C GLY A 90 15.09 34.77 -22.04
N LYS A 91 13.95 35.46 -21.81
CA LYS A 91 13.64 36.75 -22.45
C LYS A 91 14.77 37.78 -22.37
N PHE A 92 15.46 37.87 -21.23
CA PHE A 92 16.55 38.84 -21.02
C PHE A 92 17.92 38.27 -21.42
N LYS A 93 18.15 36.96 -21.25
CA LYS A 93 19.40 36.30 -21.68
C LYS A 93 19.61 36.35 -23.20
N TYR A 94 18.54 36.25 -23.97
CA TYR A 94 18.58 36.10 -25.43
C TYR A 94 18.11 37.35 -26.19
N GLN A 95 17.86 38.46 -25.49
CA GLN A 95 17.34 39.69 -26.10
C GLN A 95 18.27 40.30 -27.17
N MET A 96 19.53 39.87 -27.21
CA MET A 96 20.59 40.38 -28.11
C MET A 96 21.36 39.25 -28.83
N LYS A 97 20.88 38.00 -28.78
CA LYS A 97 21.49 36.91 -29.56
C LYS A 97 20.72 36.81 -30.88
N GLU A 98 21.33 37.30 -31.95
CA GLU A 98 20.89 37.13 -33.35
C GLU A 98 20.70 35.64 -33.70
#